data_AF-A0A960JAW0-F1
#
_entry.id   AF-A0A960JAW0-F1
#
_cell.length_a   1.000
_cell.length_b   1.000
_cell.length_c   1.000
_cell.angle_alpha   90.00
_cell.angle_beta   90.00
_cell.angle_gamma   90.00
#
_symmetry.space_group_name_H-M   'P 1'
#
loop_
_entity.id
_entity.type
_entity.pdbx_description
1 polymer ?
#
loop_
_entity_poly.entity_id
_entity_poly.type
_entity_poly.pdbx_seq_one_letter_code
_entity_poly.pdbx_strand_id
1 'polypeptide(L)'
;MQIVKIALQGPGGRVLDTKGELISVRGDVLTLRTAFPIEVGSSAYISGGGVKNLAVQIGQCALEGADQYRVECRTQEGSSPNRRANGGDPDVEDYYAVLEVSPTATSDTISRVYRALAHRFHPDNAETGDPEQFSKITEAYSVLSNSTKRAAYDVKYESAKALRWKIFETPDQAKGVEAEKAKRNGILGVLYRRLLATPWKPEVMRRHIEELLGCPSEQLEASFWYLIQKKFIVQGDGGSYRITHDGMDAFEASGAHSQPERALLEEARPTRDGEVIVAQAAGSQGK
;
A
#
# COMPACT_ATOMS: atom_id res chain seq x y z
N MET A 1 -30.87 -20.64 19.79
CA MET A 1 -29.43 -20.42 20.04
C MET A 1 -28.65 -20.98 18.87
N GLN A 2 -27.75 -20.18 18.29
CA GLN A 2 -26.94 -20.61 17.15
C GLN A 2 -25.50 -20.78 17.61
N ILE A 3 -24.98 -22.00 17.45
CA ILE A 3 -23.57 -22.30 17.69
C ILE A 3 -22.79 -21.67 16.53
N VAL A 4 -21.81 -20.84 16.87
CA VAL A 4 -20.95 -20.14 15.94
C VAL A 4 -19.49 -20.48 16.21
N LYS A 5 -18.66 -20.43 15.17
CA LYS A 5 -17.21 -20.44 15.34
C LYS A 5 -16.78 -19.01 15.62
N ILE A 6 -16.03 -18.82 16.70
CA ILE A 6 -15.51 -17.52 17.12
C ILE A 6 -13.98 -17.64 17.16
N ALA A 7 -13.32 -16.98 16.22
CA ALA A 7 -11.88 -16.80 16.27
C ALA A 7 -11.56 -15.43 16.89
N LEU A 8 -10.88 -15.43 18.03
CA LEU A 8 -10.42 -14.23 18.72
C LEU A 8 -8.94 -14.03 18.41
N GLN A 9 -8.59 -12.89 17.85
CA GLN A 9 -7.21 -12.47 17.68
C GLN A 9 -6.89 -11.38 18.69
N GLY A 10 -6.11 -11.74 19.71
CA GLY A 10 -5.66 -10.81 20.74
C GLY A 10 -4.66 -9.77 20.21
N PRO A 11 -4.45 -8.66 20.93
CA PRO A 11 -3.54 -7.58 20.53
C PRO A 11 -2.08 -8.02 20.36
N GLY A 12 -1.66 -9.10 21.03
CA GLY A 12 -0.34 -9.74 20.86
C GLY A 12 -0.25 -10.73 19.68
N GLY A 13 -1.24 -10.77 18.79
CA GLY A 13 -1.26 -11.67 17.63
C GLY A 13 -1.62 -13.13 17.94
N ARG A 14 -1.94 -13.46 19.20
CA ARG A 14 -2.45 -14.79 19.58
C ARG A 14 -3.84 -14.99 18.99
N VAL A 15 -4.00 -16.05 18.20
CA VAL A 15 -5.29 -16.46 17.64
C VAL A 15 -5.84 -17.62 18.47
N LEU A 16 -7.02 -17.44 19.02
CA LEU A 16 -7.78 -18.43 19.76
C LEU A 16 -9.03 -18.78 18.95
N ASP A 17 -9.10 -19.99 18.42
CA ASP A 17 -10.31 -20.50 17.78
C ASP A 17 -11.13 -21.27 18.81
N THR A 18 -12.35 -20.83 19.06
CA THR A 18 -13.26 -21.48 20.00
C THR A 18 -14.67 -21.59 19.44
N LYS A 19 -15.38 -22.64 19.85
CA LYS A 19 -16.81 -22.74 19.61
C LYS A 19 -17.52 -21.90 20.67
N GLY A 20 -18.37 -20.99 20.24
CA GLY A 20 -19.17 -20.16 21.13
C GLY A 20 -20.62 -20.09 20.67
N GLU A 21 -21.42 -19.39 21.45
CA GLU A 21 -22.83 -19.15 21.15
C GLU A 21 -23.05 -17.67 20.91
N LEU A 22 -23.65 -17.33 19.77
CA LEU A 22 -24.13 -15.97 19.52
C LEU A 22 -25.55 -15.87 20.09
N ILE A 23 -25.70 -15.09 21.16
CA ILE A 23 -26.97 -14.94 21.88
C ILE A 23 -27.82 -13.86 21.23
N SER A 24 -27.22 -12.70 20.90
CA SER A 24 -27.92 -11.57 20.28
C SER A 24 -26.97 -10.65 19.51
N VAL A 25 -27.48 -10.05 18.43
CA VAL A 25 -26.84 -8.96 17.66
C VAL A 25 -27.78 -7.76 17.71
N ARG A 26 -27.36 -6.63 18.30
CA ARG A 26 -28.11 -5.37 18.33
C ARG A 26 -27.21 -4.22 17.92
N GLY A 27 -27.23 -3.89 16.62
CA GLY A 27 -26.33 -2.87 16.05
C GLY A 27 -24.87 -3.23 16.33
N ASP A 28 -24.16 -2.31 16.98
CA ASP A 28 -22.77 -2.45 17.40
C ASP A 28 -22.59 -3.24 18.71
N VAL A 29 -23.62 -3.91 19.24
CA VAL A 29 -23.51 -4.69 20.47
C VAL A 29 -23.81 -6.16 20.22
N LEU A 30 -22.84 -7.02 20.54
CA LEU A 30 -22.94 -8.47 20.48
C LEU A 30 -23.01 -9.06 21.88
N THR A 31 -23.87 -10.05 22.07
CA THR A 31 -23.86 -10.90 23.27
C THR A 31 -23.36 -12.28 22.87
N LEU A 32 -22.20 -12.66 23.38
CA LEU A 32 -21.50 -13.90 23.07
C LEU A 32 -21.38 -14.77 24.33
N ARG A 33 -21.43 -16.08 24.17
CA ARG A 33 -21.00 -17.03 25.20
C ARG A 33 -19.77 -17.78 24.74
N THR A 34 -18.67 -17.64 25.46
CA THR A 34 -17.37 -18.24 25.12
C THR A 34 -16.68 -18.79 26.35
N ALA A 35 -16.09 -19.98 26.24
CA ALA A 35 -15.30 -20.59 27.31
C ALA A 35 -13.96 -19.87 27.58
N PHE A 36 -13.62 -18.86 26.78
CA PHE A 36 -12.42 -18.05 26.92
C PHE A 36 -12.77 -16.58 27.13
N PRO A 37 -11.98 -15.86 27.96
CA PRO A 37 -12.18 -14.44 28.17
C PRO A 37 -11.90 -13.63 26.91
N ILE A 38 -12.74 -12.63 26.68
CA ILE A 38 -12.64 -11.71 25.55
C ILE A 38 -11.89 -10.45 25.99
N GLU A 39 -10.73 -10.19 25.41
CA GLU A 39 -9.93 -9.01 25.70
C GLU A 39 -10.34 -7.81 24.84
N VAL A 40 -10.42 -6.63 25.46
CA VAL A 40 -10.65 -5.36 24.76
C VAL A 40 -9.51 -5.08 23.78
N GLY A 41 -9.84 -4.63 22.57
CA GLY A 41 -8.89 -4.42 21.47
C GLY A 41 -8.67 -5.65 20.59
N SER A 42 -9.20 -6.83 20.97
CA SER A 42 -9.13 -8.03 20.13
C SER A 42 -10.04 -7.93 18.90
N SER A 43 -9.70 -8.66 17.85
CA SER A 43 -10.59 -8.85 16.70
C SER A 43 -11.34 -10.17 16.84
N ALA A 44 -12.66 -10.15 16.72
CA ALA A 44 -13.48 -11.36 16.73
C ALA A 44 -14.01 -11.64 15.32
N TYR A 45 -13.80 -12.87 14.85
CA TYR A 45 -14.34 -13.37 13.59
C TYR A 45 -15.40 -14.42 13.90
N ILE A 46 -16.64 -14.10 13.55
CA ILE A 46 -17.80 -14.94 13.84
C ILE A 46 -18.32 -15.51 12.54
N SER A 47 -18.36 -16.85 12.44
CA SER A 47 -18.87 -17.54 11.26
C SER A 47 -19.77 -18.72 11.64
N GLY A 48 -20.81 -18.95 10.83
CA GLY A 48 -21.78 -20.02 11.05
C GLY A 48 -23.14 -19.53 11.57
N GLY A 49 -24.11 -20.43 11.67
CA GLY A 49 -25.44 -20.10 12.20
C GLY A 49 -26.25 -19.11 11.35
N GLY A 50 -25.97 -18.94 10.06
CA GLY A 50 -26.69 -17.96 9.23
C GLY A 50 -26.16 -16.52 9.33
N VAL A 51 -25.10 -16.29 10.10
CA VAL A 51 -24.37 -15.01 10.12
C VAL A 51 -23.29 -15.04 9.04
N LYS A 52 -23.31 -14.06 8.12
CA LYS A 52 -22.26 -13.87 7.10
C LYS A 52 -21.00 -13.37 7.79
N ASN A 53 -19.91 -14.17 7.74
CA ASN A 53 -18.54 -13.88 8.18
C ASN A 53 -18.35 -12.47 8.78
N LEU A 54 -18.73 -12.34 10.05
CA LEU A 54 -18.76 -11.06 10.74
C LEU A 54 -17.40 -10.85 11.40
N ALA A 55 -16.64 -9.90 10.88
CA ALA A 55 -15.38 -9.45 11.49
C ALA A 55 -15.64 -8.15 12.25
N VAL A 56 -15.39 -8.16 13.56
CA VAL A 56 -15.62 -7.01 14.43
C VAL A 56 -14.42 -6.75 15.31
N GLN A 57 -14.15 -5.47 15.58
CA GLN A 57 -13.17 -5.09 16.58
C GLN A 57 -13.86 -4.88 17.92
N ILE A 58 -13.32 -5.50 18.97
CA ILE A 58 -13.87 -5.44 20.32
C ILE A 58 -13.45 -4.11 20.95
N GLY A 59 -14.40 -3.17 21.03
CA GLY A 59 -14.19 -1.85 21.60
C GLY A 59 -14.36 -1.82 23.12
N GLN A 60 -15.46 -2.38 23.62
CA GLN A 60 -15.70 -2.58 25.05
C GLN A 60 -16.23 -3.99 25.31
N CYS A 61 -15.89 -4.58 26.45
CA CYS A 61 -16.30 -5.93 26.83
C CYS A 61 -16.70 -5.94 28.32
N ALA A 62 -17.90 -6.44 28.62
CA ALA A 62 -18.41 -6.61 29.96
C ALA A 62 -18.91 -8.05 30.16
N LEU A 63 -18.54 -8.68 31.27
CA LEU A 63 -19.03 -10.00 31.65
C LEU A 63 -20.41 -9.85 32.32
N GLU A 64 -21.47 -10.40 31.72
CA GLU A 64 -22.84 -10.32 32.23
C GLU A 64 -23.32 -11.59 32.96
N GLY A 65 -22.53 -12.67 32.92
CA GLY A 65 -22.84 -13.94 33.60
C GLY A 65 -21.72 -14.98 33.45
N ALA A 66 -21.97 -16.24 33.81
CA ALA A 66 -21.01 -17.33 33.59
C ALA A 66 -20.76 -17.51 32.08
N ASP A 67 -19.54 -17.19 31.65
CA ASP A 67 -19.05 -17.27 30.26
C ASP A 67 -19.82 -16.41 29.24
N GLN A 68 -20.65 -15.47 29.69
CA GLN A 68 -21.46 -14.60 28.84
C GLN A 68 -20.91 -13.17 28.82
N TYR A 69 -20.50 -12.73 27.64
CA TYR A 69 -19.88 -11.43 27.39
C TYR A 69 -20.81 -10.55 26.56
N ARG A 70 -21.01 -9.32 27.01
CA ARG A 70 -21.56 -8.23 26.21
C ARG A 70 -20.40 -7.43 25.65
N VAL A 71 -20.35 -7.39 24.32
CA VAL A 71 -19.25 -6.84 23.56
C VAL A 71 -19.78 -5.70 22.72
N GLU A 72 -19.26 -4.50 22.93
CA GLU A 72 -19.45 -3.38 22.02
C GLU A 72 -18.40 -3.50 20.91
N CYS A 73 -18.90 -3.70 19.70
CA CYS A 73 -18.19 -4.02 18.50
C CYS A 73 -18.26 -2.84 17.55
N ARG A 74 -17.10 -2.39 17.04
CA ARG A 74 -17.10 -1.50 15.89
C ARG A 74 -17.21 -2.35 14.63
N THR A 75 -18.32 -2.22 13.92
CA THR A 75 -18.52 -2.86 12.62
C THR A 75 -17.55 -2.24 11.61
N GLN A 76 -16.64 -3.04 11.07
CA GLN A 76 -15.97 -2.69 9.81
C GLN A 76 -16.95 -3.05 8.68
N GLU A 77 -17.87 -2.14 8.36
CA GLU A 77 -18.63 -2.29 7.12
C GLU A 77 -17.66 -2.33 5.93
N GLY A 78 -17.68 -3.46 5.20
CA GLY A 78 -17.21 -3.52 3.82
C GLY A 78 -15.71 -3.65 3.55
N SER A 79 -14.89 -4.14 4.49
CA SER A 79 -13.49 -4.46 4.15
C SER A 79 -13.33 -5.93 3.78
N SER A 80 -13.46 -6.19 2.47
CA SER A 80 -12.89 -7.36 1.80
C SER A 80 -11.47 -7.63 2.34
N PRO A 81 -11.10 -8.89 2.66
CA PRO A 81 -9.83 -9.19 3.32
C PRO A 81 -8.70 -9.16 2.29
N ASN A 82 -8.37 -7.98 1.76
CA ASN A 82 -7.10 -7.77 1.06
C ASN A 82 -6.62 -6.30 1.05
N ARG A 83 -6.90 -5.53 2.11
CA ARG A 83 -6.26 -4.21 2.32
C ARG A 83 -5.06 -4.29 3.29
N ARG A 84 -4.17 -5.25 3.07
CA ARG A 84 -2.80 -5.16 3.60
C ARG A 84 -1.85 -5.06 2.41
N ALA A 85 -1.20 -3.89 2.32
CA ALA A 85 -0.13 -3.53 1.41
C ALA A 85 -0.51 -3.49 -0.09
N ASN A 86 -1.07 -2.37 -0.53
CA ASN A 86 -0.72 -1.71 -1.79
C ASN A 86 -1.39 -0.34 -1.84
N GLY A 87 -0.74 0.66 -1.23
CA GLY A 87 -0.99 2.06 -1.55
C GLY A 87 -0.36 2.36 -2.92
N GLY A 88 -1.06 1.97 -3.98
CA GLY A 88 -0.76 2.40 -5.34
C GLY A 88 -1.32 3.81 -5.58
N ASP A 89 -0.47 4.67 -6.12
CA ASP A 89 -0.84 5.97 -6.69
C ASP A 89 -2.03 5.83 -7.67
N PRO A 90 -3.04 6.72 -7.68
CA PRO A 90 -4.16 6.64 -8.63
C PRO A 90 -3.83 6.82 -10.12
N ASP A 91 -2.56 6.89 -10.54
CA ASP A 91 -2.18 7.23 -11.93
C ASP A 91 -1.29 6.18 -12.63
N VAL A 92 -1.07 5.02 -12.00
CA VAL A 92 -0.54 3.83 -12.68
C VAL A 92 -1.54 2.72 -12.44
N GLU A 93 -2.29 2.35 -13.46
CA GLU A 93 -3.28 1.28 -13.36
C GLU A 93 -2.58 -0.04 -12.99
N ASP A 94 -2.67 -0.40 -11.70
CA ASP A 94 -2.18 -1.66 -11.18
C ASP A 94 -3.11 -2.78 -11.67
N TYR A 95 -2.66 -3.55 -12.66
CA TYR A 95 -3.44 -4.64 -13.25
C TYR A 95 -3.76 -5.75 -12.24
N TYR A 96 -2.91 -5.92 -11.21
CA TYR A 96 -3.20 -6.84 -10.12
C TYR A 96 -4.34 -6.31 -9.24
N ALA A 97 -4.35 -5.00 -8.97
CA ALA A 97 -5.44 -4.34 -8.26
C ALA A 97 -6.75 -4.31 -9.05
N VAL A 98 -6.70 -4.06 -10.37
CA VAL A 98 -7.88 -4.05 -11.26
C VAL A 98 -8.56 -5.42 -11.29
N LEU A 99 -7.78 -6.50 -11.30
CA LEU A 99 -8.31 -7.87 -11.22
C LEU A 99 -8.52 -8.35 -9.78
N GLU A 100 -8.27 -7.52 -8.76
CA GLU A 100 -8.36 -7.88 -7.33
C GLU A 100 -7.58 -9.16 -6.96
N VAL A 101 -6.44 -9.41 -7.61
CA VAL A 101 -5.60 -10.60 -7.42
C VAL A 101 -4.21 -10.24 -6.91
N SER A 102 -3.60 -11.14 -6.15
CA SER A 102 -2.21 -10.98 -5.71
C SER A 102 -1.24 -11.11 -6.90
N PRO A 103 -0.09 -10.41 -6.89
CA PRO A 103 1.02 -10.68 -7.82
C PRO A 103 1.51 -12.13 -7.80
N THR A 104 1.28 -12.85 -6.70
CA THR A 104 1.59 -14.28 -6.54
C THR A 104 0.49 -15.22 -7.07
N ALA A 105 -0.61 -14.69 -7.61
CA ALA A 105 -1.73 -15.50 -8.08
C ALA A 105 -1.35 -16.36 -9.30
N THR A 106 -1.88 -17.59 -9.34
CA THR A 106 -1.69 -18.49 -10.49
C THR A 106 -2.51 -18.01 -11.70
N SER A 107 -2.10 -18.41 -12.90
CA SER A 107 -2.84 -18.11 -14.14
C SER A 107 -4.28 -18.61 -14.10
N ASP A 108 -4.53 -19.76 -13.47
CA ASP A 108 -5.87 -20.29 -13.24
C ASP A 108 -6.71 -19.37 -12.34
N THR A 109 -6.12 -18.87 -11.27
CA THR A 109 -6.78 -17.91 -10.36
C THR A 109 -7.13 -16.62 -11.10
N ILE A 110 -6.20 -16.07 -11.87
CA ILE A 110 -6.41 -14.86 -12.69
C ILE A 110 -7.56 -15.08 -13.69
N SER A 111 -7.58 -16.22 -14.37
CA SER A 111 -8.64 -16.58 -15.33
C SER A 111 -9.99 -16.72 -14.67
N ARG A 112 -10.05 -17.34 -13.49
CA ARG A 112 -11.29 -17.52 -12.72
C ARG A 112 -11.85 -16.17 -12.26
N VAL A 113 -11.00 -15.30 -11.72
CA VAL A 113 -11.41 -13.98 -11.24
C VAL A 113 -11.83 -13.09 -12.40
N TYR A 114 -11.10 -13.10 -13.51
CA TYR A 114 -11.50 -12.40 -14.74
C TYR A 114 -12.92 -12.81 -15.19
N ARG A 115 -13.24 -14.11 -15.25
CA ARG A 115 -14.59 -14.56 -15.66
C ARG A 115 -15.68 -14.05 -14.71
N ALA A 116 -15.41 -14.04 -13.40
CA ALA A 116 -16.36 -13.53 -12.41
C ALA A 116 -16.58 -12.02 -12.56
N LEU A 117 -15.51 -11.25 -12.74
CA LEU A 117 -15.57 -9.79 -12.93
C LEU A 117 -16.21 -9.43 -14.29
N ALA A 118 -15.85 -10.13 -15.35
CA ALA A 118 -16.40 -9.94 -16.70
C ALA A 118 -17.92 -10.18 -16.74
N HIS A 119 -18.42 -11.22 -16.06
CA HIS A 119 -19.87 -11.46 -15.95
C HIS A 119 -20.57 -10.36 -15.15
N ARG A 120 -19.92 -9.85 -14.09
CA ARG A 120 -20.48 -8.80 -13.25
C ARG A 120 -20.56 -7.46 -13.98
N PHE A 121 -19.48 -7.05 -14.64
CA PHE A 121 -19.36 -5.74 -15.27
C PHE A 121 -19.72 -5.72 -16.77
N HIS A 122 -20.18 -6.84 -17.34
CA HIS A 122 -20.58 -6.91 -18.74
C HIS A 122 -21.59 -5.82 -19.09
N PRO A 123 -21.47 -5.11 -20.24
CA PRO A 123 -22.40 -4.05 -20.62
C PRO A 123 -23.85 -4.52 -20.77
N ASP A 124 -24.05 -5.81 -21.06
CA ASP A 124 -25.39 -6.42 -21.13
C ASP A 124 -26.00 -6.74 -19.75
N ASN A 125 -25.27 -6.55 -18.66
CA ASN A 125 -25.78 -6.74 -17.31
C ASN A 125 -26.47 -5.46 -16.82
N ALA A 126 -27.80 -5.51 -16.66
CA ALA A 126 -28.61 -4.35 -16.31
C ALA A 126 -28.44 -3.85 -14.86
N GLU A 127 -27.93 -4.66 -13.94
CA GLU A 127 -27.76 -4.27 -12.53
C GLU A 127 -26.37 -3.74 -12.20
N THR A 128 -25.32 -4.32 -12.79
CA THR A 128 -23.92 -4.02 -12.45
C THR A 128 -23.02 -3.78 -13.66
N GLY A 129 -23.59 -3.63 -14.85
CA GLY A 129 -22.85 -3.37 -16.09
C GLY A 129 -22.13 -2.02 -16.03
N ASP A 130 -20.84 -2.05 -16.36
CA ASP A 130 -20.00 -0.86 -16.42
C ASP A 130 -18.97 -1.04 -17.55
N PRO A 131 -19.16 -0.35 -18.69
CA PRO A 131 -18.30 -0.52 -19.86
C PRO A 131 -16.87 -0.02 -19.61
N GLU A 132 -16.67 0.99 -18.75
CA GLU A 132 -15.34 1.50 -18.42
C GLU A 132 -14.56 0.49 -17.57
N GLN A 133 -15.20 -0.05 -16.53
CA GLN A 133 -14.60 -1.10 -15.69
C GLN A 133 -14.34 -2.37 -16.47
N PHE A 134 -15.28 -2.77 -17.34
CA PHE A 134 -15.09 -3.93 -18.21
C PHE A 134 -13.86 -3.78 -19.10
N SER A 135 -13.65 -2.61 -19.71
CA SER A 135 -12.47 -2.32 -20.52
C SER A 135 -11.17 -2.50 -19.72
N LYS A 136 -11.11 -1.94 -18.50
CA LYS A 136 -9.94 -2.05 -17.62
C LYS A 136 -9.66 -3.49 -17.20
N ILE A 137 -10.70 -4.24 -16.86
CA ILE A 137 -10.60 -5.67 -16.51
C ILE A 137 -10.07 -6.50 -17.68
N THR A 138 -10.55 -6.24 -18.90
CA THR A 138 -10.09 -6.92 -20.11
C THR A 138 -8.65 -6.57 -20.45
N GLU A 139 -8.25 -5.31 -20.33
CA GLU A 139 -6.88 -4.86 -20.55
C GLU A 139 -5.91 -5.52 -19.56
N ALA A 140 -6.23 -5.46 -18.26
CA ALA A 140 -5.45 -6.10 -17.21
C ALA A 140 -5.29 -7.62 -17.45
N TYR A 141 -6.38 -8.30 -17.83
CA TYR A 141 -6.33 -9.73 -18.15
C TYR A 141 -5.48 -10.02 -19.39
N SER A 142 -5.51 -9.16 -20.42
CA SER A 142 -4.71 -9.36 -21.65
C SER A 142 -3.19 -9.36 -21.39
N VAL A 143 -2.77 -8.67 -20.34
CA VAL A 143 -1.36 -8.60 -19.89
C VAL A 143 -1.04 -9.73 -18.92
N LEU A 144 -1.88 -9.95 -17.92
CA LEU A 144 -1.62 -10.91 -16.84
C LEU A 144 -1.87 -12.38 -17.22
N SER A 145 -2.69 -12.65 -18.24
CA SER A 145 -2.94 -14.02 -18.72
C SER A 145 -1.79 -14.61 -19.52
N ASN A 146 -1.00 -13.79 -20.21
CA ASN A 146 0.12 -14.23 -21.02
C ASN A 146 1.41 -14.24 -20.19
N SER A 147 2.08 -15.38 -20.08
CA SER A 147 3.29 -15.53 -19.25
C SER A 147 4.41 -14.55 -19.61
N THR A 148 4.65 -14.31 -20.91
CA THR A 148 5.69 -13.40 -21.37
C THR A 148 5.34 -11.94 -21.06
N LYS A 149 4.09 -11.54 -21.30
CA LYS A 149 3.63 -10.17 -20.99
C LYS A 149 3.59 -9.92 -19.49
N ARG A 150 3.16 -10.92 -18.71
CA ARG A 150 3.16 -10.89 -17.25
C ARG A 150 4.56 -10.76 -16.71
N ALA A 151 5.54 -11.53 -17.22
CA ALA A 151 6.92 -11.39 -16.78
C ALA A 151 7.50 -9.99 -17.08
N ALA A 152 7.23 -9.43 -18.27
CA ALA A 152 7.64 -8.07 -18.62
C ALA A 152 6.93 -7.01 -17.75
N TYR A 153 5.66 -7.24 -17.42
CA TYR A 153 4.91 -6.40 -16.49
C TYR A 153 5.46 -6.52 -15.06
N ASP A 154 5.79 -7.72 -14.60
CA ASP A 154 6.36 -7.99 -13.27
C ASP A 154 7.72 -7.33 -13.08
N VAL A 155 8.57 -7.35 -14.11
CA VAL A 155 9.85 -6.61 -14.08
C VAL A 155 9.60 -5.10 -13.95
N LYS A 156 8.63 -4.54 -14.67
CA LYS A 156 8.25 -3.12 -14.57
C LYS A 156 7.55 -2.80 -13.24
N TYR A 157 6.73 -3.71 -12.75
CA TYR A 157 5.96 -3.59 -11.51
C TYR A 157 6.90 -3.65 -10.30
N GLU A 158 7.85 -4.59 -10.31
CA GLU A 158 8.90 -4.68 -9.29
C GLU A 158 9.94 -3.57 -9.44
N SER A 159 10.27 -3.08 -10.66
CA SER A 159 11.17 -1.94 -10.81
C SER A 159 10.50 -0.61 -10.40
N ALA A 160 9.21 -0.42 -10.69
CA ALA A 160 8.41 0.70 -10.17
C ALA A 160 8.27 0.64 -8.64
N LYS A 161 8.17 -0.57 -8.08
CA LYS A 161 8.21 -0.81 -6.63
C LYS A 161 9.63 -0.73 -6.04
N ALA A 162 10.68 -0.96 -6.81
CA ALA A 162 12.08 -0.82 -6.42
C ALA A 162 12.58 0.63 -6.56
N LEU A 163 11.90 1.43 -7.37
CA LEU A 163 11.96 2.91 -7.36
C LEU A 163 11.31 3.51 -6.10
N ARG A 164 10.79 2.67 -5.18
CA ARG A 164 10.62 3.06 -3.78
C ARG A 164 12.01 3.35 -3.23
N TRP A 165 12.32 4.63 -3.06
CA TRP A 165 13.55 5.09 -2.46
C TRP A 165 13.68 4.44 -1.08
N LYS A 166 14.43 3.34 -0.99
CA LYS A 166 14.97 2.90 0.29
C LYS A 166 16.05 3.90 0.64
N ILE A 167 15.69 5.02 1.25
CA ILE A 167 16.68 5.99 1.73
C ILE A 167 17.59 5.30 2.79
N PHE A 168 17.10 4.26 3.47
CA PHE A 168 17.86 3.47 4.44
C PHE A 168 17.55 1.97 4.34
N GLU A 169 18.56 1.11 4.44
CA GLU A 169 18.40 -0.35 4.51
C GLU A 169 18.19 -0.83 5.96
N THR A 170 18.65 -0.04 6.94
CA THR A 170 18.51 -0.34 8.38
C THR A 170 18.02 0.88 9.17
N PRO A 171 17.25 0.69 10.27
CA PRO A 171 16.74 1.79 11.11
C PRO A 171 17.81 2.67 11.74
N ASP A 172 19.04 2.16 11.89
CA ASP A 172 20.14 2.89 12.51
C ASP A 172 20.85 3.84 11.53
N GLN A 173 20.79 3.55 10.22
CA GLN A 173 21.21 4.48 9.15
C GLN A 173 20.26 5.69 9.03
N ALA A 174 19.04 5.59 9.56
CA ALA A 174 18.02 6.65 9.51
C ALA A 174 18.21 7.73 10.58
N LYS A 175 19.29 7.68 11.37
CA LYS A 175 19.61 8.65 12.43
C LYS A 175 20.83 9.49 12.04
N GLY A 176 20.82 10.76 12.42
CA GLY A 176 21.92 11.68 12.17
C GLY A 176 21.55 12.82 11.22
N VAL A 177 22.43 13.82 11.14
CA VAL A 177 22.17 15.07 10.40
C VAL A 177 22.03 14.82 8.89
N GLU A 178 22.82 13.91 8.34
CA GLU A 178 22.81 13.55 6.92
C GLU A 178 21.56 12.75 6.56
N ALA A 179 21.17 11.78 7.40
CA ALA A 179 19.93 11.04 7.24
C ALA A 179 18.71 11.95 7.25
N GLU A 180 18.65 12.91 8.19
CA GLU A 180 17.58 13.91 8.23
C GLU A 180 17.58 14.85 7.02
N LYS A 181 18.76 15.22 6.49
CA LYS A 181 18.83 15.97 5.22
C LYS A 181 18.30 15.15 4.05
N ALA A 182 18.67 13.86 3.97
CA ALA A 182 18.19 12.96 2.93
C ALA A 182 16.67 12.76 2.98
N LYS A 183 16.09 12.59 4.17
CA LYS A 183 14.63 12.52 4.36
C LYS A 183 13.93 13.79 3.89
N ARG A 184 14.42 14.97 4.28
CA ARG A 184 13.86 16.25 3.82
C ARG A 184 13.91 16.39 2.31
N ASN A 185 15.05 16.08 1.70
CA ASN A 185 15.21 16.13 0.25
C ASN A 185 14.32 15.09 -0.45
N GLY A 186 14.15 13.90 0.14
CA GLY A 186 13.23 12.88 -0.36
C GLY A 186 11.78 13.34 -0.35
N ILE A 187 11.31 13.93 0.76
CA ILE A 187 9.95 14.50 0.85
C ILE A 187 9.76 15.58 -0.22
N LEU A 188 10.70 16.52 -0.32
CA LEU A 188 10.63 17.59 -1.33
C LEU A 188 10.63 17.02 -2.75
N GLY A 189 11.46 16.00 -3.03
CA GLY A 189 11.51 15.38 -4.34
C GLY A 189 10.25 14.64 -4.75
N VAL A 190 9.59 13.96 -3.82
CA VAL A 190 8.28 13.33 -4.07
C VAL A 190 7.23 14.39 -4.43
N LEU A 191 7.14 15.46 -3.65
CA LEU A 191 6.17 16.53 -3.89
C LEU A 191 6.47 17.33 -5.17
N TYR A 192 7.76 17.58 -5.45
CA TYR A 192 8.21 18.24 -6.66
C TYR A 192 7.83 17.44 -7.91
N ARG A 193 8.07 16.13 -7.93
CA ARG A 193 7.66 15.26 -9.04
C ARG A 193 6.14 15.20 -9.21
N ARG A 194 5.38 15.15 -8.12
CA ARG A 194 3.91 15.22 -8.19
C ARG A 194 3.45 16.52 -8.84
N LEU A 195 4.06 17.65 -8.45
CA LEU A 195 3.73 18.96 -9.01
C LEU A 195 3.99 19.01 -10.52
N LEU A 196 5.09 18.40 -11.00
CA LEU A 196 5.40 18.33 -12.43
C LEU A 196 4.46 17.40 -13.20
N ALA A 197 4.09 16.26 -12.63
CA ALA A 197 3.21 15.29 -13.28
C ALA A 197 1.76 15.79 -13.37
N THR A 198 1.25 16.35 -12.28
CA THR A 198 -0.16 16.79 -12.17
C THR A 198 -0.26 18.18 -11.53
N PRO A 199 0.02 19.27 -12.28
CA PRO A 199 0.01 20.63 -11.73
C PRO A 199 -1.34 21.07 -11.15
N TRP A 200 -2.45 20.53 -11.66
CA TRP A 200 -3.80 20.85 -11.20
C TRP A 200 -4.20 20.13 -9.89
N LYS A 201 -3.41 19.15 -9.44
CA LYS A 201 -3.61 18.42 -8.18
C LYS A 201 -2.27 18.00 -7.55
N PRO A 202 -1.46 18.96 -7.07
CA PRO A 202 -0.10 18.71 -6.59
C PRO A 202 -0.03 18.15 -5.16
N GLU A 203 -1.15 17.65 -4.64
CA GLU A 203 -1.29 17.20 -3.26
C GLU A 203 -0.98 15.71 -3.13
N VAL A 204 -0.16 15.37 -2.15
CA VAL A 204 0.22 13.99 -1.84
C VAL A 204 -0.16 13.65 -0.41
N MET A 205 -0.89 12.54 -0.22
CA MET A 205 -1.21 12.01 1.10
C MET A 205 0.06 11.61 1.86
N ARG A 206 0.11 11.89 3.17
CA ARG A 206 1.24 11.50 4.04
C ARG A 206 1.65 10.04 3.88
N ARG A 207 0.67 9.12 3.91
CA ARG A 207 0.91 7.68 3.76
C ARG A 207 1.62 7.33 2.45
N HIS A 208 1.29 8.03 1.38
CA HIS A 208 1.91 7.80 0.08
C HIS A 208 3.37 8.28 0.07
N ILE A 209 3.68 9.39 0.76
CA ILE A 209 5.07 9.85 0.95
C ILE A 209 5.88 8.83 1.75
N GLU A 210 5.32 8.30 2.84
CA GLU A 210 5.95 7.25 3.66
C GLU A 210 6.22 5.97 2.86
N GLU A 211 5.26 5.54 2.04
CA GLU A 211 5.38 4.38 1.17
C GLU A 211 6.48 4.56 0.11
N LEU A 212 6.54 5.75 -0.52
CA LEU A 212 7.53 6.09 -1.54
C LEU A 212 8.95 6.22 -0.98
N LEU A 213 9.10 6.74 0.24
CA LEU A 213 10.40 6.92 0.90
C LEU A 213 10.84 5.71 1.73
N GLY A 214 9.97 4.68 1.85
CA GLY A 214 10.24 3.49 2.66
C GLY A 214 10.52 3.79 4.14
N CYS A 215 10.13 4.97 4.62
CA CYS A 215 10.42 5.45 5.97
C CYS A 215 9.11 5.53 6.77
N PRO A 216 9.03 4.90 7.96
CA PRO A 216 7.83 4.94 8.77
C PRO A 216 7.56 6.34 9.32
N SER A 217 6.29 6.61 9.64
CA SER A 217 5.77 7.92 10.05
C SER A 217 6.61 8.59 11.13
N GLU A 218 7.01 7.84 12.16
CA GLU A 218 7.75 8.35 13.32
C GLU A 218 9.13 8.92 12.94
N GLN A 219 9.74 8.35 11.90
CA GLN A 219 11.06 8.77 11.44
C GLN A 219 11.02 10.00 10.54
N LEU A 220 9.85 10.37 10.03
CA LEU A 220 9.66 11.55 9.17
C LEU A 220 9.08 12.75 9.94
N GLU A 221 8.56 12.57 11.16
CA GLU A 221 7.95 13.65 11.95
C GLU A 221 8.83 14.90 12.05
N ALA A 222 10.11 14.73 12.41
CA ALA A 222 11.04 15.85 12.53
C ALA A 222 11.30 16.55 11.18
N SER A 223 11.37 15.77 10.10
CA SER A 223 11.54 16.28 8.74
C SER A 223 10.30 17.06 8.26
N PHE A 224 9.10 16.53 8.48
CA PHE A 224 7.84 17.23 8.17
C PHE A 224 7.72 18.52 8.98
N TRP A 225 7.93 18.45 10.29
CA TRP A 225 7.90 19.62 11.16
C TRP A 225 8.85 20.71 10.65
N TYR A 226 10.11 20.36 10.32
CA TYR A 226 11.09 21.31 9.79
C TYR A 226 10.62 21.95 8.48
N LEU A 227 10.15 21.14 7.52
CA LEU A 227 9.75 21.62 6.19
C LEU A 227 8.51 22.53 6.26
N ILE A 228 7.57 22.23 7.16
CA ILE A 228 6.39 23.08 7.42
C ILE A 228 6.84 24.42 8.03
N GLN A 229 7.72 24.39 9.04
CA GLN A 229 8.21 25.61 9.69
C GLN A 229 9.01 26.50 8.73
N LYS A 230 9.75 25.90 7.80
CA LYS A 230 10.45 26.61 6.72
C LYS A 230 9.54 27.08 5.59
N LYS A 231 8.25 26.72 5.62
CA LYS A 231 7.26 27.01 4.57
C LYS A 231 7.60 26.39 3.21
N PHE A 232 8.43 25.34 3.20
CA PHE A 232 8.77 24.61 1.98
C PHE A 232 7.65 23.67 1.54
N ILE A 233 6.82 23.25 2.49
CA ILE A 233 5.61 22.46 2.24
C ILE A 233 4.44 23.05 3.01
N VAL A 234 3.23 22.83 2.50
CA VAL A 234 1.96 23.19 3.15
C VAL A 234 1.13 21.94 3.34
N GLN A 235 0.56 21.78 4.53
CA GLN A 235 -0.41 20.74 4.82
C GLN A 235 -1.79 21.18 4.33
N GLY A 236 -2.43 20.37 3.50
CA GLY A 236 -3.79 20.56 3.03
C GLY A 236 -4.82 19.83 3.89
N ASP A 237 -6.09 19.94 3.50
CA ASP A 237 -7.20 19.33 4.22
C ASP A 237 -7.11 17.80 4.14
N GLY A 238 -7.31 17.11 5.26
CA GLY A 238 -7.23 15.65 5.33
C GLY A 238 -5.82 15.07 5.36
N GLY A 239 -4.78 15.88 5.57
CA GLY A 239 -3.40 15.40 5.73
C GLY A 239 -2.65 15.17 4.42
N SER A 240 -3.07 15.84 3.35
CA SER A 240 -2.23 16.05 2.16
C SER A 240 -1.09 17.01 2.46
N TYR A 241 -0.03 16.91 1.67
CA TYR A 241 1.03 17.91 1.59
C TYR A 241 1.25 18.33 0.15
N ARG A 242 1.60 19.61 -0.05
CA ARG A 242 2.08 20.15 -1.32
C ARG A 242 3.36 20.96 -1.11
N ILE A 243 4.20 21.02 -2.14
CA ILE A 243 5.39 21.86 -2.16
C ILE A 243 5.04 23.31 -2.48
N THR A 244 5.78 24.26 -1.92
CA THR A 244 5.70 25.69 -2.24
C THR A 244 6.82 26.09 -3.20
N HIS A 245 6.76 27.28 -3.80
CA HIS A 245 7.86 27.80 -4.62
C HIS A 245 9.19 27.85 -3.84
N ASP A 246 9.18 28.32 -2.57
CA ASP A 246 10.37 28.29 -1.71
C ASP A 246 10.92 26.86 -1.52
N GLY A 247 10.04 25.87 -1.40
CA GLY A 247 10.43 24.46 -1.31
C GLY A 247 11.00 23.91 -2.61
N MET A 248 10.51 24.37 -3.76
CA MET A 248 11.06 24.02 -5.08
C MET A 248 12.48 24.56 -5.23
N ASP A 249 12.68 25.85 -4.98
CA ASP A 249 14.00 26.49 -5.05
C ASP A 249 15.00 25.80 -4.13
N ALA A 250 14.58 25.46 -2.90
CA ALA A 250 15.41 24.74 -1.94
C ALA A 250 15.78 23.32 -2.42
N PHE A 251 14.85 22.63 -3.07
CA PHE A 251 15.10 21.29 -3.61
C PHE A 251 16.02 21.34 -4.83
N GLU A 252 15.82 22.28 -5.74
CA GLU A 252 16.71 22.54 -6.89
C GLU A 252 18.13 22.89 -6.45
N ALA A 253 18.27 23.76 -5.45
CA ALA A 253 19.58 24.11 -4.89
C ALA A 253 20.30 22.93 -4.20
N SER A 254 19.57 21.90 -3.76
CA SER A 254 20.14 20.76 -3.03
C SER A 254 20.94 19.78 -3.93
N GLY A 255 20.77 19.83 -5.25
CA GLY A 255 21.40 18.90 -6.20
C GLY A 255 20.94 17.44 -6.10
N ALA A 256 19.96 17.14 -5.24
CA ALA A 256 19.45 15.79 -4.95
C ALA A 256 18.64 15.15 -6.10
N HIS A 257 18.37 15.89 -7.18
CA HIS A 257 17.71 15.40 -8.40
C HIS A 257 18.53 14.33 -9.15
N SER A 258 19.84 14.26 -8.91
CA SER A 258 20.80 13.53 -9.76
C SER A 258 20.92 12.02 -9.54
N GLN A 259 20.23 11.42 -8.56
CA GLN A 259 20.47 10.02 -8.15
C GLN A 259 19.56 8.93 -8.76
N PRO A 260 18.47 9.21 -9.51
CA PRO A 260 17.87 8.20 -10.39
C PRO A 260 17.96 8.51 -11.90
N GLU A 261 18.10 9.77 -12.31
CA GLU A 261 18.14 10.12 -13.75
C GLU A 261 19.44 9.70 -14.43
N ARG A 262 20.58 9.71 -13.73
CA ARG A 262 21.86 9.26 -14.34
C ARG A 262 21.82 7.80 -14.75
N ALA A 263 21.23 6.92 -13.95
CA ALA A 263 21.14 5.50 -14.27
C ALA A 263 20.23 5.21 -15.47
N LEU A 264 19.16 5.99 -15.65
CA LEU A 264 18.22 5.83 -16.77
C LEU A 264 18.70 6.51 -18.07
N LEU A 265 19.53 7.54 -17.97
CA LEU A 265 20.08 8.25 -19.13
C LEU A 265 21.39 7.65 -19.67
N GLU A 266 22.14 6.89 -18.86
CA GLU A 266 23.36 6.19 -19.31
C GLU A 266 23.04 4.91 -20.11
N GLU A 267 21.94 4.21 -19.83
CA GLU A 267 21.50 3.03 -20.59
C GLU A 267 20.82 3.36 -21.93
N ALA A 268 20.52 4.64 -22.18
CA ALA A 268 19.80 5.09 -23.38
C ALA A 268 20.71 5.75 -24.43
N ARG A 269 22.02 5.52 -24.39
CA ARG A 269 22.90 5.90 -25.51
C ARG A 269 22.95 4.75 -26.52
N PRO A 270 22.37 4.87 -27.73
CA PRO A 270 22.62 3.89 -28.76
C PRO A 270 24.11 3.97 -29.12
N THR A 271 24.85 2.90 -28.81
CA THR A 271 26.18 2.67 -29.36
C THR A 271 26.01 2.55 -30.87
N ARG A 272 26.28 3.64 -31.59
CA ARG A 272 26.45 3.58 -33.04
C ARG A 272 27.91 3.31 -33.30
N ASP A 273 28.10 2.17 -33.96
CA ASP A 273 29.29 1.72 -34.65
C ASP A 273 30.33 1.06 -33.75
N GLY A 274 30.39 -0.27 -33.90
CA GLY A 274 31.21 -1.15 -33.10
C GLY A 274 32.69 -0.90 -33.30
N GLU A 275 33.38 -0.62 -32.19
CA GLU A 275 34.79 -0.87 -32.05
C GLU A 275 35.05 -1.33 -30.61
N VAL A 276 35.49 -2.58 -30.48
CA VAL A 276 35.96 -3.13 -29.21
C VAL A 276 37.33 -2.52 -28.95
N ILE A 277 37.41 -1.51 -28.10
CA ILE A 277 38.69 -1.04 -27.56
C ILE A 277 38.86 -1.68 -26.19
N VAL A 278 39.64 -2.76 -26.15
CA VAL A 278 40.18 -3.30 -24.90
C VAL A 278 41.20 -2.30 -24.39
N ALA A 279 40.81 -1.44 -23.44
CA ALA A 279 41.76 -0.61 -22.72
C ALA A 279 42.56 -1.47 -21.75
N GLN A 280 43.74 -1.90 -22.20
CA GLN A 280 44.79 -2.48 -21.36
C GLN A 280 45.18 -1.46 -20.27
N ALA A 281 45.10 -1.89 -19.01
CA ALA A 281 45.69 -1.18 -17.88
C ALA A 281 47.22 -1.26 -17.97
N ALA A 282 47.86 -0.26 -18.60
CA ALA A 282 49.28 -0.02 -18.47
C ALA A 282 49.53 0.91 -17.27
N GLY A 283 49.59 0.32 -16.08
CA GLY A 283 50.20 0.94 -14.91
C GLY A 283 51.70 0.65 -14.90
N SER A 284 52.49 1.46 -15.61
CA SER A 284 53.94 1.51 -15.42
C SER A 284 54.24 2.27 -14.13
N GLN A 285 54.94 1.62 -13.23
CA GLN A 285 55.54 2.20 -12.04
C GLN A 285 56.51 3.34 -12.41
N GLY A 286 56.61 4.32 -11.53
CA GLY A 286 57.63 5.35 -11.61
C GLY A 286 59.03 4.80 -11.30
N LYS A 287 59.99 5.21 -12.10
CA LYS A 287 61.19 5.95 -11.68
C LYS A 287 61.82 6.62 -12.89
#